data_AF-A0A7V2VGS1-F1
#
_entry.id   AF-A0A7V2VGS1-F1
#
_cell.length_a   1.000
_cell.length_b   1.000
_cell.length_c   1.000
_cell.angle_alpha   90.00
_cell.angle_beta   90.00
_cell.angle_gamma   90.00
#
_symmetry.space_group_name_H-M   'P 1'
#
loop_
_entity.id
_entity.type
_entity.pdbx_description
1 polymer ?
#
loop_
_entity_poly.entity_id
_entity_poly.type
_entity_poly.pdbx_seq_one_letter_code
_entity_poly.pdbx_strand_id
1 'polypeptide(L)'
;MEPTLALRRDLVREIRRFRPDIVICYDPTRLLVGDRHINHPDHRAVGQAALDAIAPAAAMPLVFGELREEGLEPHRVRKVLVASTFEPDTWIDISATIDLKIKALRQHASQFPDGWDPEERLREWASENGSKIGVPYAEAYRKIILVREDDD
;
A
#
# COMPACT_ATOMS: atom_id res chain seq x y z
N MET A 1 0.42 8.86 14.35
CA MET A 1 1.28 9.27 13.21
C MET A 1 0.66 10.47 12.50
N GLU A 2 1.48 11.34 11.89
CA GLU A 2 1.04 12.49 11.08
C GLU A 2 1.77 12.55 9.72
N PRO A 3 1.11 13.00 8.64
CA PRO A 3 1.72 13.14 7.32
C PRO A 3 2.54 14.44 7.21
N THR A 4 3.66 14.50 7.92
CA THR A 4 4.52 15.70 7.96
C THR A 4 5.39 15.85 6.70
N LEU A 5 5.90 17.05 6.45
CA LEU A 5 6.90 17.28 5.39
C LEU A 5 8.17 16.46 5.60
N ALA A 6 8.60 16.25 6.85
CA ALA A 6 9.75 15.43 7.17
C ALA A 6 9.53 13.96 6.77
N LEU A 7 8.37 13.39 7.12
CA LEU A 7 8.00 12.04 6.69
C LEU A 7 7.90 11.93 5.16
N ARG A 8 7.33 12.94 4.49
CA ARG A 8 7.28 12.98 3.02
C ARG A 8 8.68 12.99 2.41
N ARG A 9 9.61 13.77 2.96
CA ARG A 9 11.02 13.79 2.53
C ARG A 9 11.65 12.40 2.67
N ASP A 10 11.46 11.76 3.83
CA ASP A 10 12.04 10.45 4.10
C ASP A 10 11.47 9.38 3.16
N LEU A 11 10.17 9.44 2.83
CA LEU A 11 9.58 8.57 1.82
C LEU A 11 10.09 8.86 0.41
N VAL A 12 10.27 10.13 0.02
CA VAL A 12 10.88 10.50 -1.27
C VAL A 12 12.31 9.98 -1.38
N ARG A 13 13.11 10.10 -0.31
CA ARG A 13 14.45 9.53 -0.22
C ARG A 13 14.43 8.04 -0.52
N GLU A 14 13.54 7.29 0.12
CA GLU A 14 13.41 5.83 -0.10
C GLU A 14 12.93 5.47 -1.51
N ILE A 15 11.97 6.22 -2.06
CA ILE A 15 11.52 6.02 -3.45
C ILE A 15 12.65 6.28 -4.44
N ARG A 16 13.43 7.36 -4.28
CA ARG A 16 14.57 7.67 -5.16
C ARG A 16 15.72 6.67 -5.00
N ARG A 17 15.92 6.12 -3.80
CA ARG A 17 16.92 5.09 -3.49
C ARG A 17 16.55 3.73 -4.11
N PHE A 18 15.33 3.27 -3.88
CA PHE A 18 14.88 1.94 -4.33
C PHE A 18 14.41 1.93 -5.79
N ARG A 19 14.00 3.08 -6.32
CA ARG A 19 13.50 3.27 -7.70
C ARG A 19 12.38 2.28 -8.09
N PRO A 20 11.30 2.14 -7.30
CA PRO A 20 10.24 1.17 -7.57
C PRO A 20 9.39 1.51 -8.80
N ASP A 21 9.04 0.50 -9.60
CA ASP A 21 7.99 0.63 -10.61
C ASP A 21 6.59 0.72 -10.00
N ILE A 22 6.37 -0.02 -8.90
CA ILE A 22 5.08 -0.13 -8.22
C ILE A 22 5.27 0.16 -6.73
N VAL A 23 4.40 1.00 -6.18
CA VAL A 23 4.28 1.20 -4.72
C VAL A 23 2.92 0.72 -4.24
N ILE A 24 2.87 0.03 -3.11
CA ILE A 24 1.64 -0.38 -2.44
C ILE A 24 1.45 0.49 -1.19
N CYS A 25 0.27 1.08 -1.01
CA CYS A 25 -0.06 1.90 0.17
C CYS A 25 -1.52 1.72 0.59
N TYR A 26 -1.94 2.41 1.65
CA TYR A 26 -3.32 2.40 2.12
C TYR A 26 -4.12 3.57 1.55
N ASP A 27 -5.44 3.39 1.44
CA ASP A 27 -6.41 4.45 1.14
C ASP A 27 -6.55 5.42 2.32
N PRO A 28 -6.13 6.70 2.19
CA PRO A 28 -6.23 7.67 3.27
C PRO A 28 -7.66 8.17 3.51
N THR A 29 -8.59 7.96 2.58
CA THR A 29 -9.96 8.51 2.63
C THR A 29 -10.89 7.67 3.51
N ARG A 30 -10.48 6.45 3.85
CA ARG A 30 -11.27 5.48 4.59
C ARG A 30 -11.37 5.84 6.07
N LEU A 31 -12.17 6.85 6.45
CA LEU A 31 -12.35 7.27 7.85
C LEU A 31 -13.41 6.45 8.58
N LEU A 32 -14.61 6.38 8.00
CA LEU A 32 -15.77 5.66 8.56
C LEU A 32 -15.97 4.37 7.76
N VAL A 33 -15.97 3.23 8.44
CA VAL A 33 -16.04 1.90 7.82
C VAL A 33 -17.30 1.19 8.28
N GLY A 34 -18.29 1.18 7.39
CA GLY A 34 -19.63 0.68 7.71
C GLY A 34 -20.23 1.41 8.91
N ASP A 35 -20.99 0.68 9.71
CA ASP A 35 -21.66 1.15 10.92
C ASP A 35 -20.87 0.81 12.20
N ARG A 36 -19.69 0.18 12.10
CA ARG A 36 -19.03 -0.50 13.23
C ARG A 36 -17.56 -0.15 13.46
N HIS A 37 -16.92 0.59 12.55
CA HIS A 37 -15.47 0.81 12.66
C HIS A 37 -15.05 2.21 12.19
N ILE A 38 -14.24 2.87 13.02
CA ILE A 38 -13.50 4.07 12.65
C ILE A 38 -12.08 3.63 12.37
N ASN A 39 -11.56 3.94 11.17
CA ASN A 39 -10.24 3.49 10.78
C ASN A 39 -9.16 4.13 11.64
N HIS A 40 -8.03 3.44 11.80
CA HIS A 40 -6.91 3.94 12.58
C HIS A 40 -6.34 5.21 11.94
N PRO A 41 -6.09 6.29 12.72
CA PRO A 41 -5.51 7.53 12.18
C PRO A 41 -4.19 7.29 11.46
N ASP A 42 -3.35 6.39 11.99
CA ASP A 42 -2.04 6.12 11.40
C ASP A 42 -2.13 5.44 10.03
N HIS A 43 -3.14 4.59 9.77
CA HIS A 43 -3.35 4.02 8.44
C HIS A 43 -3.67 5.10 7.42
N ARG A 44 -4.44 6.11 7.82
CA ARG A 44 -4.75 7.25 6.94
C ARG A 44 -3.54 8.16 6.75
N ALA A 45 -2.83 8.47 7.83
CA ALA A 45 -1.65 9.32 7.80
C ALA A 45 -0.53 8.72 6.92
N VAL A 46 -0.25 7.42 7.04
CA VAL A 46 0.77 6.77 6.20
C VAL A 46 0.33 6.66 4.75
N GLY A 47 -0.96 6.40 4.48
CA GLY A 47 -1.52 6.41 3.13
C GLY A 47 -1.36 7.78 2.46
N GLN A 48 -1.68 8.86 3.17
CA GLN A 48 -1.53 10.22 2.65
C GLN A 48 -0.05 10.56 2.40
N ALA A 49 0.82 10.30 3.37
CA ALA A 49 2.24 10.59 3.24
C ALA A 49 2.89 9.83 2.07
N ALA A 50 2.51 8.55 1.87
CA ALA A 50 2.97 7.75 0.76
C ALA A 50 2.50 8.32 -0.59
N LEU A 51 1.21 8.62 -0.74
CA LEU A 51 0.67 9.17 -1.99
C LEU A 51 1.29 10.52 -2.36
N ASP A 52 1.45 11.42 -1.39
CA ASP A 52 2.10 12.72 -1.59
C ASP A 52 3.60 12.57 -1.97
N ALA A 53 4.28 11.57 -1.42
CA ALA A 53 5.68 11.27 -1.74
C ALA A 53 5.82 10.68 -3.14
N ILE A 54 4.91 9.78 -3.53
CA ILE A 54 4.90 9.13 -4.84
C ILE A 54 4.68 10.15 -5.96
N ALA A 55 3.58 10.92 -5.87
CA ALA A 55 3.16 11.80 -6.95
C ALA A 55 2.73 13.18 -6.40
N PRO A 56 3.40 14.28 -6.81
CA PRO A 56 4.50 14.34 -7.76
C PRO A 56 5.91 14.34 -7.13
N ALA A 57 6.05 14.28 -5.80
CA ALA A 57 7.29 14.70 -5.10
C ALA A 57 8.54 13.90 -5.50
N ALA A 58 8.46 12.56 -5.60
CA ALA A 58 9.60 11.74 -5.97
C ALA A 58 10.13 12.01 -7.39
N ALA A 59 9.25 12.40 -8.31
CA ALA A 59 9.57 12.66 -9.70
C ALA A 59 10.01 14.11 -9.99
N MET A 60 9.80 15.04 -9.06
CA MET A 60 10.12 16.46 -9.24
C MET A 60 11.53 16.80 -8.76
N PRO A 61 12.44 17.29 -9.63
CA PRO A 61 13.81 17.63 -9.24
C PRO A 61 13.93 18.73 -8.17
N LEU A 62 12.96 19.66 -8.13
CA LEU A 62 12.96 20.79 -7.21
C LEU A 62 12.43 20.43 -5.81
N VAL A 63 11.65 19.35 -5.69
CA VAL A 63 11.12 18.90 -4.41
C VAL A 63 12.19 18.07 -3.71
N PHE A 64 12.59 18.49 -2.50
CA PHE A 64 13.69 17.89 -1.75
C PHE A 64 14.97 17.80 -2.60
N GLY A 65 15.38 18.95 -3.16
CA GLY A 65 16.53 19.06 -4.06
C GLY A 65 17.85 18.64 -3.41
N GLU A 66 17.96 18.79 -2.08
CA GLU A 66 19.10 18.36 -1.28
C GLU A 66 19.38 16.86 -1.39
N LEU A 67 18.38 16.03 -1.70
CA LEU A 67 18.58 14.58 -1.89
C LEU A 67 19.46 14.27 -3.10
N ARG A 68 19.60 15.19 -4.06
CA ARG A 68 20.52 15.03 -5.20
C ARG A 68 21.97 15.17 -4.79
N GLU A 69 22.27 15.95 -3.75
CA GLU A 69 23.60 16.03 -3.16
C GLU A 69 24.01 14.68 -2.53
N GLU A 70 23.02 13.86 -2.17
CA GLU A 70 23.20 12.47 -1.72
C GLU A 70 23.25 11.44 -2.87
N GLY A 71 23.20 11.89 -4.13
CA GLY A 71 23.16 11.02 -5.31
C GLY A 71 21.79 10.40 -5.60
N LEU A 72 20.72 10.86 -4.94
CA LEU A 72 19.36 10.36 -5.14
C LEU A 72 18.63 11.18 -6.20
N GLU A 73 18.79 10.78 -7.45
CA GLU A 73 18.12 11.41 -8.59
C GLU A 73 16.61 11.16 -8.59
N PRO A 74 15.80 12.07 -9.16
CA PRO A 74 14.36 11.90 -9.27
C PRO A 74 13.96 10.56 -9.88
N HIS A 75 12.85 10.01 -9.38
CA HIS A 75 12.31 8.74 -9.83
C HIS A 75 10.81 8.84 -9.99
N ARG A 76 10.31 8.37 -11.14
CA ARG A 76 8.89 8.33 -11.44
C ARG A 76 8.36 6.92 -11.21
N VAL A 77 7.56 6.76 -10.15
CA VAL A 77 6.79 5.54 -9.92
C VAL A 77 5.77 5.38 -11.05
N ARG A 78 5.62 4.17 -11.60
CA ARG A 78 4.76 3.92 -12.75
C ARG A 78 3.33 3.58 -12.33
N LYS A 79 3.17 2.78 -11.28
CA LYS A 79 1.86 2.29 -10.80
C LYS A 79 1.77 2.37 -9.27
N VAL A 80 0.56 2.57 -8.76
CA VAL A 80 0.27 2.50 -7.32
C VAL A 80 -0.86 1.50 -7.09
N LEU A 81 -0.69 0.59 -6.15
CA LEU A 81 -1.76 -0.29 -5.67
C LEU A 81 -2.22 0.20 -4.30
N VAL A 82 -3.43 0.73 -4.22
CA VAL A 82 -4.01 1.26 -2.99
C VAL A 82 -4.87 0.17 -2.34
N ALA A 83 -4.42 -0.31 -1.20
CA ALA A 83 -5.09 -1.32 -0.39
C ALA A 83 -6.14 -0.71 0.56
N SER A 84 -7.02 -1.55 1.10
CA SER A 84 -8.08 -1.17 2.04
C SER A 84 -9.02 -0.07 1.53
N THR A 85 -9.25 0.00 0.23
CA THR A 85 -10.16 0.95 -0.40
C THR A 85 -11.59 0.40 -0.49
N PHE A 86 -12.58 1.31 -0.60
CA PHE A 86 -13.98 0.93 -0.89
C PHE A 86 -14.25 0.72 -2.39
N GLU A 87 -13.33 1.13 -3.25
CA GLU A 87 -13.49 1.07 -4.71
C GLU A 87 -12.40 0.22 -5.38
N PRO A 88 -12.17 -1.04 -4.94
CA PRO A 88 -11.18 -1.88 -5.60
C PRO A 88 -11.57 -2.13 -7.05
N ASP A 89 -10.57 -2.14 -7.94
CA ASP A 89 -10.74 -2.40 -9.38
C ASP A 89 -9.75 -3.46 -9.90
N THR A 90 -8.85 -3.94 -9.03
CA THR A 90 -7.79 -4.88 -9.36
C THR A 90 -7.74 -5.95 -8.29
N TRP A 91 -7.83 -7.22 -8.71
CA TRP A 91 -7.70 -8.38 -7.84
C TRP A 91 -6.50 -9.22 -8.28
N ILE A 92 -5.71 -9.67 -7.32
CA ILE A 92 -4.52 -10.50 -7.54
C ILE A 92 -4.79 -11.87 -6.93
N ASP A 93 -4.72 -12.93 -7.75
CA ASP A 93 -4.84 -14.31 -7.28
C ASP A 93 -3.68 -14.66 -6.34
N ILE A 94 -4.02 -15.02 -5.11
CA ILE A 94 -3.07 -15.47 -4.07
C ILE A 94 -3.34 -16.91 -3.64
N SER A 95 -4.05 -17.69 -4.46
CA SER A 95 -4.45 -19.06 -4.11
C SER A 95 -3.26 -19.97 -3.84
N ALA A 96 -2.16 -19.78 -4.57
CA ALA A 96 -0.92 -20.51 -4.37
C ALA A 96 -0.10 -20.05 -3.14
N THR A 97 -0.42 -18.89 -2.55
CA THR A 97 0.40 -18.23 -1.51
C THR A 97 -0.35 -17.91 -0.23
N ILE A 98 -1.65 -18.24 -0.12
CA ILE A 98 -2.47 -17.98 1.06
C ILE A 98 -1.86 -18.58 2.34
N ASP A 99 -1.33 -19.80 2.27
CA ASP A 99 -0.70 -20.47 3.41
C ASP A 99 0.59 -19.75 3.85
N LEU A 100 1.35 -19.22 2.89
CA LEU A 100 2.54 -18.43 3.17
C LEU A 100 2.18 -17.10 3.85
N LYS A 101 1.11 -16.44 3.39
CA LYS A 101 0.58 -15.21 4.01
C LYS A 101 0.15 -15.45 5.46
N ILE A 102 -0.59 -16.52 5.73
CA ILE A 102 -1.01 -16.90 7.09
C ILE A 102 0.21 -17.18 7.97
N LYS A 103 1.18 -17.96 7.47
CA LYS A 103 2.42 -18.26 8.18
C LYS A 103 3.22 -17.00 8.50
N ALA A 104 3.30 -16.06 7.57
CA ALA A 104 3.97 -14.77 7.77
C ALA A 104 3.26 -13.95 8.86
N LEU A 105 1.93 -13.84 8.83
CA LEU A 105 1.18 -13.10 9.84
C LEU A 105 1.37 -13.68 11.26
N ARG A 106 1.40 -15.01 11.38
CA ARG A 106 1.65 -15.70 12.67
C ARG A 106 3.01 -15.37 13.29
N GLN A 107 3.99 -14.86 12.53
CA GLN A 107 5.28 -14.43 13.09
C GLN A 107 5.15 -13.17 13.97
N HIS A 108 4.06 -12.42 13.86
CA HIS A 108 3.79 -11.24 14.69
C HIS A 108 3.21 -11.62 16.06
N ALA A 109 3.89 -12.50 16.80
CA ALA A 109 3.38 -13.12 18.03
C ALA A 109 2.89 -12.12 19.09
N SER A 110 3.53 -10.95 19.22
CA SER A 110 3.12 -9.90 20.16
C SER A 110 1.77 -9.26 19.84
N GLN A 111 1.25 -9.44 18.62
CA GLN A 111 -0.07 -8.95 18.20
C GLN A 111 -1.21 -9.90 18.56
N PHE A 112 -0.89 -11.13 19.00
CA PHE A 112 -1.85 -12.17 19.33
C PHE A 112 -1.57 -12.75 20.73
N PRO A 113 -1.54 -11.92 21.79
CA PRO A 113 -1.15 -12.36 23.14
C PRO A 113 -2.09 -13.44 23.71
N ASP A 114 -3.36 -13.45 23.29
CA ASP A 114 -4.38 -14.41 23.73
C ASP A 114 -4.42 -15.69 22.89
N GLY A 115 -3.48 -15.86 21.94
CA GLY A 115 -3.42 -17.03 21.07
C GLY A 115 -4.50 -17.08 19.99
N TRP A 116 -5.17 -15.96 19.71
CA TRP A 116 -6.10 -15.86 18.59
C TRP A 116 -5.40 -16.16 17.26
N ASP A 117 -6.02 -17.01 16.44
CA ASP A 117 -5.49 -17.42 15.15
C ASP A 117 -6.16 -16.63 14.01
N PRO A 118 -5.41 -15.88 13.19
CA PRO A 118 -5.99 -15.11 12.09
C PRO A 118 -6.41 -15.93 10.87
N GLU A 119 -6.09 -17.22 10.81
CA GLU A 119 -6.26 -18.03 9.60
C GLU A 119 -7.69 -17.99 9.01
N GLU A 120 -8.70 -18.30 9.81
CA GLU A 120 -10.09 -18.37 9.35
C GLU A 120 -10.53 -17.05 8.71
N ARG A 121 -10.29 -15.94 9.41
CA ARG A 121 -10.65 -14.59 8.97
C ARG A 121 -9.88 -14.16 7.72
N LEU A 122 -8.59 -14.53 7.63
CA LEU A 122 -7.79 -14.25 6.43
C LEU A 122 -8.30 -15.00 5.20
N ARG A 123 -8.67 -16.28 5.35
CA ARG A 123 -9.23 -17.08 4.26
C ARG A 123 -10.60 -16.59 3.84
N GLU A 124 -11.44 -16.19 4.80
CA GLU A 124 -12.75 -15.59 4.52
C GLU A 124 -12.60 -14.34 3.64
N TRP A 125 -11.83 -13.34 4.09
CA TRP A 125 -11.61 -12.12 3.30
C TRP A 125 -10.95 -12.37 1.95
N ALA A 126 -9.99 -13.28 1.86
CA ALA A 126 -9.35 -13.60 0.60
C ALA A 126 -10.33 -14.32 -0.35
N SER A 127 -11.22 -15.17 0.17
CA SER A 127 -12.24 -15.87 -0.61
C SER A 127 -13.33 -14.92 -1.12
N GLU A 128 -13.80 -13.99 -0.28
CA GLU A 128 -14.72 -12.92 -0.70
C GLU A 128 -14.18 -12.15 -1.91
N ASN A 129 -12.88 -11.85 -1.90
CA ASN A 129 -12.19 -11.21 -3.01
C ASN A 129 -11.97 -12.16 -4.20
N GLY A 130 -11.58 -13.41 -3.95
CA GLY A 130 -11.38 -14.43 -4.99
C GLY A 130 -12.64 -14.68 -5.82
N SER A 131 -13.80 -14.67 -5.17
CA SER A 131 -15.11 -14.80 -5.82
C SER A 131 -15.37 -13.73 -6.90
N LYS A 132 -14.74 -12.54 -6.80
CA LYS A 132 -14.90 -11.45 -7.77
C LYS A 132 -14.24 -11.75 -9.12
N ILE A 133 -13.25 -12.64 -9.14
CA ILE A 133 -12.50 -13.01 -10.34
C ILE A 133 -12.49 -14.53 -10.61
N GLY A 134 -13.30 -15.30 -9.88
CA GLY A 134 -13.45 -16.74 -10.10
C GLY A 134 -12.26 -17.60 -9.64
N VAL A 135 -11.51 -17.15 -8.62
CA VAL A 135 -10.39 -17.91 -8.03
C VAL A 135 -10.65 -18.17 -6.53
N PRO A 136 -10.01 -19.19 -5.91
CA PRO A 136 -10.20 -19.48 -4.48
C PRO A 136 -9.88 -18.31 -3.53
N TYR A 137 -8.78 -17.60 -3.77
CA TYR A 137 -8.31 -16.53 -2.88
C TYR A 137 -7.69 -15.38 -3.67
N ALA A 138 -8.06 -14.13 -3.36
CA ALA A 138 -7.45 -12.95 -3.97
C ALA A 138 -7.24 -11.80 -2.97
N GLU A 139 -6.32 -10.90 -3.31
CA GLU A 139 -6.17 -9.59 -2.66
C GLU A 139 -6.66 -8.48 -3.59
N ALA A 140 -7.33 -7.47 -3.02
CA ALA A 140 -7.99 -6.40 -3.77
C ALA A 140 -7.31 -5.05 -3.56
N TYR A 141 -7.16 -4.30 -4.65
CA TYR A 141 -6.54 -2.99 -4.70
C TYR A 141 -7.31 -2.07 -5.65
N ARG A 142 -7.18 -0.76 -5.41
CA ARG A 142 -7.40 0.27 -6.43
C ARG A 142 -6.08 0.53 -7.14
N LYS A 143 -6.02 0.36 -8.45
CA LYS A 143 -4.79 0.57 -9.22
C LYS A 143 -4.79 1.95 -9.88
N ILE A 144 -3.74 2.72 -9.60
CA ILE A 144 -3.48 4.01 -10.25
C ILE A 144 -2.32 3.83 -11.24
N ILE A 145 -2.49 4.29 -12.47
CA ILE A 145 -1.46 4.29 -13.51
C ILE A 145 -0.96 5.74 -13.68
N LEU A 146 0.29 5.99 -13.30
CA LEU A 146 0.93 7.31 -13.36
C LEU A 146 1.72 7.54 -14.66
N VAL A 147 2.18 6.45 -15.29
CA VAL A 147 2.87 6.44 -16.58
C VAL A 147 2.21 5.36 -17.44
N ARG A 148 1.72 5.74 -18.63
CA ARG A 148 1.15 4.77 -19.58
C ARG A 148 2.27 4.09 -20.35
N GLU A 149 1.97 2.90 -20.88
CA GLU A 149 2.95 2.11 -21.65
C GLU A 149 3.38 2.79 -22.96
N ASP A 150 2.60 3.76 -23.44
CA ASP A 150 2.89 4.57 -24.63
C ASP A 150 3.67 5.88 -24.32
N ASP A 151 3.99 6.16 -23.05
CA ASP A 151 4.61 7.42 -22.61
C ASP A 151 6.16 7.38 -22.55
N ASP A 152 6.80 6.28 -23.01
CA ASP A 152 8.27 6.08 -23.05
C ASP A 152 8.85 6.21 -24.47
#